data_AF-A0A2G6H2W6-F1
#
_entry.id   AF-A0A2G6H2W6-F1
#
_cell.length_a   1.000
_cell.length_b   1.000
_cell.length_c   1.000
_cell.angle_alpha   90.00
_cell.angle_beta   90.00
_cell.angle_gamma   90.00
#
_symmetry.space_group_name_H-M   'P 1'
#
loop_
_entity.id
_entity.type
_entity.pdbx_description
1 polymer ?
#
loop_
_entity_poly.entity_id
_entity_poly.type
_entity_poly.pdbx_seq_one_letter_code
_entity_poly.pdbx_strand_id
1 'polypeptide(L)'
;MSANLASNFEEYLQQGEPSKIEKAKIWKTAIGLQQVDGLIPSNYLIETAKQNTEGDISIEEVKQRINSYYEQISIKDNKNRAEEADKVSARIAEILNEQTFVFSPAEYVSIHGRLFQGIYPHAGEIRDYNITKKEWVLDGETVLYGSAHSLKDTLEYDFE
;
A
#
# COMPACT_ATOMS: atom_id res chain seq x y z
N MET A 1 4.82 22.28 8.81
CA MET A 1 4.05 22.57 7.59
C MET A 1 3.95 21.28 6.81
N SER A 2 2.81 20.59 6.86
CA SER A 2 2.59 19.43 5.98
C SER A 2 2.36 19.97 4.58
N ALA A 3 3.40 19.94 3.74
CA ALA A 3 3.20 20.09 2.31
C ALA A 3 2.14 19.08 1.90
N ASN A 4 1.14 19.55 1.16
CA ASN A 4 -0.01 18.74 0.78
C ASN A 4 0.51 17.55 -0.04
N LEU A 5 0.57 16.36 0.54
CA LEU A 5 1.12 15.16 -0.13
C LEU A 5 0.42 14.90 -1.49
N ALA A 6 -0.83 15.34 -1.62
CA ALA A 6 -1.61 15.31 -2.85
C ALA A 6 -1.06 16.21 -3.98
N SER A 7 -0.34 17.29 -3.67
CA SER A 7 0.19 18.22 -4.67
C SER A 7 1.53 17.80 -5.29
N ASN A 8 2.23 16.83 -4.68
CA ASN A 8 3.57 16.43 -5.12
C ASN A 8 3.65 15.87 -6.54
N PHE A 9 2.51 15.40 -7.07
CA PHE A 9 2.43 14.80 -8.41
C PHE A 9 1.55 15.61 -9.37
N GLU A 10 0.98 16.75 -8.94
CA GLU A 10 0.04 17.53 -9.77
C GLU A 10 0.68 18.11 -11.03
N GLU A 11 1.95 18.50 -10.96
CA GLU A 11 2.71 19.02 -12.10
C GLU A 11 2.79 17.99 -13.24
N TYR A 12 3.08 16.73 -12.89
CA TYR A 12 3.08 15.62 -13.85
C TYR A 12 1.71 15.40 -14.47
N LEU A 13 0.64 15.48 -13.67
CA LEU A 13 -0.73 15.26 -14.14
C LEU A 13 -1.23 16.35 -15.09
N GLN A 14 -0.69 17.56 -15.01
CA GLN A 14 -1.11 18.69 -15.83
C GLN A 14 -0.29 18.83 -17.12
N GLN A 15 1.02 18.54 -17.10
CA GLN A 15 1.93 18.89 -18.19
C GLN A 15 2.95 17.79 -18.55
N GLY A 16 2.86 16.60 -17.94
CA GLY A 16 3.80 15.51 -18.20
C GLY A 16 3.58 14.80 -19.54
N GLU A 17 4.62 14.14 -20.04
CA GLU A 17 4.50 13.15 -21.12
C GLU A 17 3.60 11.98 -20.69
N PRO A 18 2.93 11.26 -21.62
CA PRO A 18 1.95 10.22 -21.28
C PRO A 18 2.45 9.17 -20.28
N SER A 19 3.68 8.69 -20.43
CA SER A 19 4.29 7.70 -19.53
C SER A 19 4.53 8.24 -18.12
N LYS A 20 4.87 9.53 -18.00
CA LYS A 20 5.06 10.20 -16.70
C LYS A 20 3.73 10.46 -16.01
N ILE A 21 2.68 10.82 -16.76
CA ILE A 21 1.32 10.96 -16.25
C ILE A 21 0.85 9.64 -15.64
N GLU A 22 1.05 8.52 -16.34
CA GLU A 22 0.63 7.20 -15.87
C GLU A 22 1.35 6.80 -14.58
N LYS A 23 2.68 6.92 -14.54
CA LYS A 23 3.47 6.68 -13.32
C LYS A 23 3.06 7.60 -12.16
N ALA A 24 2.80 8.87 -12.43
CA ALA A 24 2.34 9.82 -11.43
C ALA A 24 0.97 9.44 -10.84
N LYS A 25 0.04 8.94 -11.68
CA LYS A 25 -1.25 8.40 -11.20
C LYS A 25 -1.04 7.17 -10.31
N ILE A 26 -0.18 6.24 -10.72
CA ILE A 26 0.17 5.05 -9.93
C ILE A 26 0.70 5.45 -8.56
N TRP A 27 1.69 6.34 -8.51
CA TRP A 27 2.27 6.82 -7.24
C TRP A 27 1.26 7.58 -6.38
N LYS A 28 0.43 8.43 -6.99
CA LYS A 28 -0.65 9.13 -6.27
C LYS A 28 -1.64 8.15 -5.64
N THR A 29 -2.03 7.10 -6.36
CA THR A 29 -2.92 6.05 -5.82
C THR A 29 -2.23 5.29 -4.69
N ALA A 30 -0.99 4.84 -4.89
CA ALA A 30 -0.23 4.08 -3.90
C ALA A 30 -0.08 4.83 -2.57
N ILE A 31 0.32 6.11 -2.64
CA ILE A 31 0.47 7.00 -1.49
C ILE A 31 -0.90 7.32 -0.86
N GLY A 32 -1.91 7.60 -1.68
CA GLY A 32 -3.25 7.92 -1.22
C GLY A 32 -3.91 6.77 -0.44
N LEU A 33 -3.69 5.52 -0.85
CA LEU A 33 -4.19 4.35 -0.13
C LEU A 33 -3.62 4.25 1.29
N GLN A 34 -2.38 4.68 1.52
CA GLN A 34 -1.81 4.70 2.88
C GLN A 34 -2.51 5.74 3.77
N GLN A 35 -2.88 6.88 3.20
CA GLN A 35 -3.55 7.96 3.94
C GLN A 35 -4.94 7.56 4.43
N VAL A 36 -5.63 6.66 3.72
CA VAL A 36 -6.91 6.09 4.16
C VAL A 36 -6.77 5.37 5.50
N ASP A 37 -5.62 4.71 5.72
CA ASP A 37 -5.27 4.04 6.98
C ASP A 37 -4.66 5.00 8.02
N GLY A 38 -4.67 6.31 7.75
CA GLY A 38 -4.04 7.33 8.60
C GLY A 38 -2.51 7.25 8.60
N LEU A 39 -1.92 6.51 7.67
CA LEU A 39 -0.46 6.40 7.52
C LEU A 39 0.06 7.55 6.69
N ILE A 40 1.19 8.12 7.13
CA ILE A 40 1.84 9.26 6.48
C ILE A 40 3.18 8.76 5.93
N PRO A 41 3.32 8.66 4.60
CA PRO A 41 4.60 8.34 3.98
C PRO A 41 5.66 9.39 4.26
N SER A 42 6.93 8.97 4.22
CA SER A 42 8.06 9.86 4.44
C SER A 42 8.33 10.76 3.23
N ASN A 43 9.00 11.89 3.46
CA ASN A 43 9.52 12.70 2.35
C ASN A 43 10.52 11.93 1.49
N TYR A 44 11.22 10.93 2.06
CA TYR A 44 12.16 10.10 1.32
C TYR A 44 11.45 9.26 0.25
N LEU A 45 10.28 8.68 0.58
CA LEU A 45 9.44 8.01 -0.42
C LEU A 45 9.05 8.98 -1.54
N ILE A 46 8.57 10.18 -1.19
CA ILE A 46 8.09 11.16 -2.19
C ILE A 46 9.18 11.48 -3.21
N GLU A 47 10.40 11.77 -2.76
CA GLU A 47 11.50 12.08 -3.67
C GLU A 47 11.93 10.86 -4.49
N THR A 48 11.92 9.67 -3.89
CA THR A 48 12.23 8.41 -4.60
C THR A 48 11.16 8.08 -5.66
N ALA A 49 9.88 8.33 -5.37
CA ALA A 49 8.77 8.15 -6.29
C ALA A 49 8.82 9.13 -7.47
N LYS A 50 9.24 10.38 -7.25
CA LYS A 50 9.49 11.34 -8.33
C LYS A 50 10.60 10.84 -9.27
N GLN A 51 11.73 10.38 -8.73
CA GLN A 51 12.81 9.81 -9.55
C GLN A 51 12.33 8.61 -10.39
N ASN A 52 11.49 7.74 -9.83
CA ASN A 52 10.89 6.64 -10.59
C ASN A 52 9.91 7.12 -11.67
N THR A 53 9.13 8.17 -11.37
CA THR A 53 8.22 8.83 -12.32
C THR A 53 8.99 9.44 -13.49
N GLU A 54 10.13 10.08 -13.21
CA GLU A 54 11.04 10.62 -14.24
C GLU A 54 11.71 9.52 -15.07
N GLY A 55 11.83 8.31 -14.52
CA GLY A 55 12.52 7.19 -15.15
C GLY A 55 14.00 7.08 -14.78
N ASP A 56 14.45 7.83 -13.77
CA ASP A 56 15.84 7.82 -13.29
C ASP A 56 16.17 6.52 -12.55
N ILE A 57 15.18 5.87 -11.95
CA ILE A 57 15.31 4.60 -11.23
C ILE A 57 14.13 3.66 -11.53
N SER A 58 14.43 2.36 -11.52
CA SER A 58 13.46 1.27 -11.58
C SER A 58 12.67 1.13 -10.28
N ILE A 59 11.55 0.39 -10.32
CA ILE A 59 10.75 0.13 -9.11
C ILE A 59 11.50 -0.80 -8.13
N GLU A 60 12.37 -1.66 -8.64
CA GLU A 60 13.27 -2.49 -7.84
C GLU A 60 14.28 -1.64 -7.07
N GLU A 61 14.88 -0.64 -7.72
CA GLU A 61 15.78 0.32 -7.06
C GLU A 61 15.05 1.15 -6.00
N VAL A 62 13.80 1.55 -6.25
CA VAL A 62 12.96 2.23 -5.25
C VAL A 62 12.84 1.37 -3.98
N LYS A 63 12.45 0.10 -4.13
CA LYS A 63 12.29 -0.83 -2.99
C LYS A 63 13.61 -1.04 -2.24
N GLN A 64 14.72 -1.21 -2.96
CA GLN A 64 16.05 -1.36 -2.35
C GLN A 64 16.43 -0.12 -1.54
N ARG A 65 16.27 1.08 -2.10
CA ARG A 65 16.57 2.35 -1.45
C ARG A 65 15.75 2.55 -0.18
N ILE A 66 14.44 2.26 -0.21
CA ILE A 66 13.57 2.33 0.96
C ILE A 66 14.03 1.37 2.05
N ASN A 67 14.35 0.12 1.69
CA ASN A 67 14.84 -0.85 2.68
C ASN A 67 16.15 -0.37 3.32
N SER A 68 17.14 0.06 2.52
CA SER A 68 18.41 0.56 3.03
C SER A 68 18.26 1.83 3.87
N TYR A 69 17.32 2.72 3.52
CA TYR A 69 17.01 3.92 4.30
C TYR A 69 16.58 3.55 5.72
N TYR A 70 15.67 2.57 5.87
CA TYR A 70 15.18 2.14 7.18
C TYR A 70 16.17 1.24 7.94
N GLU A 71 17.03 0.48 7.27
CA GLU A 71 18.13 -0.26 7.92
C GLU A 71 19.14 0.65 8.61
N GLN A 72 19.34 1.87 8.09
CA GLN A 72 20.30 2.84 8.63
C GLN A 72 19.73 3.70 9.76
N ILE A 73 18.40 3.82 9.86
CA ILE A 73 17.74 4.61 10.89
C ILE A 73 17.67 3.78 12.17
N SER A 74 18.45 4.16 13.19
CA SER A 74 18.40 3.50 14.49
C SER A 74 16.96 3.48 15.03
N ILE A 75 16.51 2.33 15.54
CA ILE A 75 15.19 2.04 16.12
C ILE A 75 14.91 2.92 17.35
N LYS A 76 14.76 4.24 17.17
CA LYS A 76 14.50 5.18 18.26
C LYS A 76 13.11 5.81 18.22
N ASP A 77 12.29 5.47 17.24
CA ASP A 77 10.88 5.85 17.30
C ASP A 77 9.98 4.81 16.61
N ASN A 78 9.70 3.71 17.32
CA ASN A 78 8.73 2.67 16.94
C ASN A 78 7.27 3.19 16.89
N LYS A 79 7.06 4.51 16.97
CA LYS A 79 5.75 5.15 16.90
C LYS A 79 5.38 5.60 15.49
N ASN A 80 6.35 5.74 14.58
CA ASN A 80 6.06 6.18 13.22
C ASN A 80 5.93 4.99 12.27
N ARG A 81 4.69 4.68 11.86
CA ARG A 81 4.37 3.67 10.83
C ARG A 81 4.73 4.12 9.40
N ALA A 82 5.59 5.14 9.25
CA ALA A 82 6.09 5.60 7.96
C ALA A 82 6.84 4.49 7.20
N GLU A 83 7.58 3.61 7.89
CA GLU A 83 8.27 2.49 7.22
C GLU A 83 7.29 1.55 6.49
N GLU A 84 6.18 1.21 7.16
CA GLU A 84 5.10 0.46 6.55
C GLU A 84 4.52 1.23 5.36
N ALA A 85 4.14 2.50 5.57
CA ALA A 85 3.56 3.34 4.53
C ALA A 85 4.44 3.40 3.27
N ASP A 86 5.75 3.56 3.44
CA ASP A 86 6.72 3.68 2.37
C ASP A 86 6.89 2.36 1.61
N LYS A 87 7.09 1.26 2.34
CA LYS A 87 7.26 -0.08 1.74
C LYS A 87 6.00 -0.52 1.01
N VAL A 88 4.83 -0.34 1.63
CA VAL A 88 3.54 -0.72 1.04
C VAL A 88 3.23 0.14 -0.17
N SER A 89 3.50 1.46 -0.15
CA SER A 89 3.34 2.33 -1.32
C SER A 89 4.17 1.85 -2.52
N ALA A 90 5.45 1.52 -2.30
CA ALA A 90 6.30 1.01 -3.37
C ALA A 90 5.80 -0.33 -3.95
N ARG A 91 5.25 -1.21 -3.10
CA ARG A 91 4.66 -2.49 -3.51
C ARG A 91 3.35 -2.30 -4.29
N ILE A 92 2.50 -1.36 -3.88
CA ILE A 92 1.30 -0.99 -4.65
C ILE A 92 1.70 -0.43 -6.01
N ALA A 93 2.71 0.46 -6.07
CA ALA A 93 3.17 1.03 -7.32
C ALA A 93 3.71 -0.05 -8.28
N GLU A 94 4.44 -1.04 -7.76
CA GLU A 94 4.85 -2.23 -8.51
C GLU A 94 3.65 -3.02 -9.05
N ILE A 95 2.70 -3.40 -8.18
CA ILE A 95 1.51 -4.17 -8.56
C ILE A 95 0.68 -3.45 -9.61
N LEU A 96 0.43 -2.15 -9.45
CA LEU A 96 -0.37 -1.37 -10.41
C LEU A 96 0.32 -1.18 -11.76
N ASN A 97 1.63 -1.39 -11.85
CA ASN A 97 2.39 -1.32 -13.09
C ASN A 97 2.47 -2.68 -13.81
N GLU A 98 2.01 -3.77 -13.18
CA GLU A 98 1.91 -5.08 -13.81
C GLU A 98 0.75 -5.13 -14.81
N GLN A 99 0.93 -5.88 -15.90
CA GLN A 99 -0.08 -6.03 -16.96
C GLN A 99 -0.99 -7.26 -16.75
N THR A 100 -0.75 -8.03 -15.69
CA THR A 100 -1.43 -9.28 -15.40
C THR A 100 -2.23 -9.14 -14.12
N PHE A 101 -3.53 -9.41 -14.22
CA PHE A 101 -4.42 -9.48 -13.06
C PHE A 101 -5.46 -10.56 -13.29
N VAL A 102 -5.72 -11.36 -12.26
CA VAL A 102 -6.81 -12.34 -12.26
C VAL A 102 -7.71 -12.04 -11.07
N PHE A 103 -8.98 -11.74 -11.34
CA PHE A 103 -9.94 -11.51 -10.27
C PHE A 103 -10.32 -12.85 -9.62
N SER A 104 -9.60 -13.23 -8.55
CA SER A 104 -9.78 -14.51 -7.86
C SER A 104 -9.43 -14.42 -6.37
N PRO A 105 -9.94 -15.33 -5.53
CA PRO A 105 -9.54 -15.44 -4.12
C PRO A 105 -8.03 -15.66 -3.95
N ALA A 106 -7.41 -16.45 -4.83
CA ALA A 106 -5.97 -16.70 -4.80
C ALA A 106 -5.16 -15.41 -5.05
N GLU A 107 -5.57 -14.59 -6.02
CA GLU A 107 -4.92 -13.30 -6.29
C GLU A 107 -5.12 -12.31 -5.14
N TYR A 108 -6.31 -12.28 -4.54
CA TYR A 108 -6.57 -11.45 -3.35
C TYR A 108 -5.58 -11.77 -2.20
N VAL A 109 -5.41 -13.05 -1.89
CA VAL A 109 -4.47 -13.51 -0.85
C VAL A 109 -3.02 -13.23 -1.26
N SER A 110 -2.66 -13.44 -2.52
CA SER A 110 -1.33 -13.14 -3.09
C SER A 110 -0.98 -11.65 -2.95
N ILE A 111 -1.89 -10.75 -3.31
CA ILE A 111 -1.71 -9.29 -3.18
C ILE A 111 -1.48 -8.94 -1.71
N HIS A 112 -2.29 -9.46 -0.77
CA HIS A 112 -2.07 -9.22 0.65
C HIS A 112 -0.67 -9.69 1.11
N GLY A 113 -0.22 -10.86 0.65
CA GLY A 113 1.13 -11.36 0.91
C GLY A 113 2.21 -10.40 0.40
N ARG A 114 2.12 -10.01 -0.88
CA ARG A 114 3.07 -9.10 -1.53
C ARG A 114 3.15 -7.74 -0.84
N LEU A 115 2.00 -7.18 -0.45
CA LEU A 115 1.91 -5.88 0.21
C LEU A 115 2.55 -5.89 1.60
N PHE A 116 2.36 -6.95 2.38
CA PHE A 116 2.69 -6.96 3.80
C PHE A 116 3.84 -7.90 4.21
N GLN A 117 4.47 -8.60 3.26
CA GLN A 117 5.61 -9.48 3.52
C GLN A 117 6.71 -8.76 4.33
N GLY A 118 7.11 -9.36 5.45
CA GLY A 118 8.14 -8.79 6.34
C GLY A 118 7.69 -7.56 7.15
N ILE A 119 6.41 -7.16 7.05
CA ILE A 119 5.78 -6.13 7.89
C ILE A 119 4.89 -6.83 8.93
N TYR A 120 4.03 -7.74 8.48
CA TYR A 120 3.19 -8.56 9.34
C TYR A 120 3.54 -10.04 9.21
N PRO A 121 3.50 -10.82 10.32
CA PRO A 121 3.78 -12.26 10.27
C PRO A 121 2.73 -13.05 9.48
N HIS A 122 1.50 -12.55 9.41
CA HIS A 122 0.35 -13.19 8.75
C HIS A 122 0.11 -12.64 7.33
N ALA A 123 1.14 -12.11 6.67
CA ALA A 123 1.00 -11.58 5.33
C ALA A 123 0.63 -12.69 4.34
N GLY A 124 -0.58 -12.62 3.77
CA GLY A 124 -1.08 -13.61 2.81
C GLY A 124 -1.81 -14.76 3.49
N GLU A 125 -2.25 -14.58 4.74
CA GLU A 125 -3.03 -15.57 5.47
C GLU A 125 -4.47 -15.10 5.67
N ILE A 126 -5.41 -16.02 5.50
CA ILE A 126 -6.81 -15.81 5.90
C ILE A 126 -6.88 -16.05 7.40
N ARG A 127 -7.46 -15.11 8.15
CA ARG A 127 -7.63 -15.23 9.61
C ARG A 127 -8.38 -16.50 10.00
N ASP A 128 -7.97 -17.10 11.11
CA ASP A 128 -8.57 -18.29 11.72
C ASP A 128 -9.38 -17.99 13.00
N TYR A 129 -9.51 -16.71 13.34
CA TYR A 129 -10.31 -16.21 14.47
C TYR A 129 -11.36 -15.18 14.03
N ASN A 130 -12.43 -15.05 14.81
CA ASN A 130 -13.48 -14.06 14.59
C ASN A 130 -13.03 -12.68 15.10
N ILE A 131 -13.43 -11.65 14.36
CA ILE A 131 -13.09 -10.25 14.68
C ILE A 131 -14.33 -9.43 14.98
N THR A 132 -14.13 -8.40 15.79
CA THR A 132 -15.09 -7.33 16.04
C THR A 132 -14.33 -6.02 15.97
N LYS A 133 -14.88 -5.01 15.31
CA LYS A 133 -14.28 -3.69 15.21
C LYS A 133 -15.35 -2.66 15.50
N LYS A 134 -15.11 -1.87 16.55
CA LYS A 134 -15.96 -0.72 16.87
C LYS A 134 -15.72 0.36 15.83
N GLU A 135 -16.78 0.80 15.17
CA GLU A 135 -16.70 1.83 14.15
C GLU A 135 -17.40 3.11 14.64
N TRP A 136 -16.73 4.25 14.48
CA TRP A 136 -17.26 5.55 14.91
C TRP A 136 -18.55 5.91 14.14
N VAL A 137 -18.65 5.50 12.88
CA VAL A 137 -19.84 5.72 12.04
C VAL A 137 -21.02 4.85 12.48
N LEU A 138 -20.76 3.81 13.29
CA LEU A 138 -21.76 2.91 13.86
C LEU A 138 -22.02 3.20 15.35
N ASP A 139 -21.75 4.42 15.82
CA ASP A 139 -21.91 4.81 17.23
C ASP A 139 -21.15 3.89 18.21
N GLY A 140 -19.99 3.37 17.77
CA GLY A 140 -19.16 2.46 18.56
C GLY A 140 -19.59 0.98 18.50
N GLU A 141 -20.62 0.64 17.73
CA GLU A 141 -21.02 -0.74 17.43
C GLU A 141 -20.12 -1.40 16.38
N THR A 142 -20.28 -2.72 16.22
CA THR A 142 -19.56 -3.54 15.24
C THR A 142 -20.51 -4.14 14.22
N VAL A 143 -20.06 -4.23 12.97
CA VAL A 143 -20.70 -5.12 11.99
C VAL A 143 -20.42 -6.58 12.31
N LEU A 144 -21.28 -7.46 11.81
CA LEU A 144 -21.02 -8.90 11.80
C LEU A 144 -20.09 -9.23 10.62
N TYR A 145 -18.88 -9.67 10.95
CA TYR A 145 -17.93 -10.18 9.98
C TYR A 145 -18.21 -11.66 9.68
N GLY A 146 -17.83 -12.13 8.49
CA GLY A 146 -17.92 -13.56 8.14
C GLY A 146 -17.21 -14.44 9.17
N SER A 147 -17.77 -15.61 9.48
CA SER A 147 -17.16 -16.54 10.43
C SER A 147 -15.80 -17.01 9.91
N ALA A 148 -14.76 -17.00 10.75
CA ALA A 148 -13.43 -17.49 10.37
C ALA A 148 -13.47 -18.94 9.86
N HIS A 149 -14.36 -19.75 10.43
CA HIS A 149 -14.54 -21.16 10.04
C HIS A 149 -14.94 -21.35 8.58
N SER A 150 -15.79 -20.46 8.05
CA SER A 150 -16.32 -20.56 6.69
C SER A 150 -15.79 -19.47 5.76
N LEU A 151 -14.85 -18.63 6.22
CA LEU A 151 -14.45 -17.40 5.53
C LEU A 151 -13.87 -17.70 4.15
N LYS A 152 -13.07 -18.75 4.05
CA LYS A 152 -12.49 -19.18 2.77
C LYS A 152 -13.57 -19.66 1.81
N ASP A 153 -14.45 -20.54 2.26
CA ASP A 153 -15.55 -21.08 1.43
C ASP A 153 -16.51 -19.96 0.99
N THR A 154 -16.82 -19.00 1.87
CA THR A 154 -17.64 -17.84 1.53
C THR A 154 -16.94 -16.95 0.50
N LEU A 155 -15.64 -16.69 0.66
CA LEU A 155 -14.86 -15.90 -0.30
C LEU A 155 -14.79 -16.60 -1.67
N GLU A 156 -14.64 -17.92 -1.70
CA GLU A 156 -14.65 -18.70 -2.95
C GLU A 156 -16.02 -18.63 -3.63
N TYR A 157 -17.10 -18.84 -2.87
CA TYR A 157 -18.48 -18.75 -3.39
C TYR A 157 -18.82 -17.36 -3.97
N ASP A 158 -18.41 -16.28 -3.31
CA ASP A 158 -18.72 -14.90 -3.74
C ASP A 158 -17.99 -14.49 -5.04
N PHE A 159 -16.99 -15.25 -5.48
CA PHE A 159 -16.22 -15.00 -6.70
C PHE A 159 -16.65 -15.88 -7.89
N GLU A 160 -17.62 -16.78 -7.70
CA GLU A 160 -18.29 -17.56 -8.77
C GLU A 160 -19.48 -16.81 -9.38
#